data_AF-Q5NWX6-F1
#
_entry.id   AF-Q5NWX6-F1
#
_cell.length_a   1.000
_cell.length_b   1.000
_cell.length_c   1.000
_cell.angle_alpha   90.00
_cell.angle_beta   90.00
_cell.angle_gamma   90.00
#
_symmetry.space_group_name_H-M   'P 1'
#
loop_
_entity.id
_entity.type
_entity.pdbx_description
1 polymer ?
#
loop_
_entity_poly.entity_id
_entity_poly.type
_entity_poly.pdbx_seq_one_letter_code
_entity_poly.pdbx_strand_id
1 'polypeptide(L)'
;MDIETFTVELPGQLLTGAYVLGAWPREIIEVEVPFQPPTTLALDIFEISDKRRILVCTELACNQGRSITNSWPDLADHLFKLLGGQETQLVFIEHYCAVSYRDREVPSTYDLVDLRWISGHASLLGWTRLSSKG
;
A
#
# COMPACT_ATOMS: atom_id res chain seq x y z
N MET A 1 18.27 -9.59 -2.57
CA MET A 1 17.45 -8.48 -3.06
C MET A 1 17.38 -7.52 -1.91
N ASP A 2 18.13 -6.42 -1.97
CA ASP A 2 18.18 -5.46 -0.87
C ASP A 2 16.93 -4.60 -0.91
N ILE A 3 15.94 -5.00 -0.12
CA ILE A 3 14.66 -4.32 0.10
C ILE A 3 14.86 -2.86 0.57
N GLU A 4 16.05 -2.53 1.08
CA GLU A 4 16.47 -1.19 1.50
C GLU A 4 16.73 -0.21 0.33
N THR A 5 16.72 -0.66 -0.92
CA THR A 5 17.26 0.15 -2.04
C THR A 5 16.26 1.04 -2.79
N PHE A 6 14.95 0.94 -2.51
CA PHE A 6 13.96 1.78 -3.20
C PHE A 6 13.34 2.84 -2.29
N THR A 7 13.02 3.99 -2.88
CA THR A 7 12.34 5.09 -2.22
C THR A 7 10.90 5.14 -2.69
N VAL A 8 9.98 5.42 -1.76
CA VAL A 8 8.59 5.74 -2.08
C VAL A 8 8.44 7.25 -2.04
N GLU A 9 7.96 7.82 -3.14
CA GLU A 9 7.63 9.23 -3.25
C GLU A 9 6.12 9.34 -3.40
N LEU A 10 5.45 9.94 -2.40
CA LEU A 10 4.00 10.09 -2.43
C LEU A 10 3.56 10.94 -3.63
N PRO A 11 2.60 10.47 -4.45
CA PRO A 11 2.01 11.30 -5.49
C PRO A 11 1.48 12.63 -4.94
N GLY A 12 1.84 13.75 -5.55
CA GLY A 12 1.46 15.09 -5.09
C GLY A 12 -0.06 15.30 -4.97
N GLN A 13 -0.84 14.57 -5.76
CA GLN A 13 -2.31 14.54 -5.69
C GLN A 13 -2.82 14.17 -4.29
N LEU A 14 -2.11 13.29 -3.57
CA LEU A 14 -2.45 12.87 -2.22
C LEU A 14 -2.18 13.95 -1.16
N LEU A 15 -1.41 14.99 -1.50
CA LEU A 15 -0.95 16.05 -0.60
C LEU A 15 -1.59 17.41 -0.93
N THR A 16 -2.64 17.45 -1.76
CA THR A 16 -3.31 18.71 -2.13
C THR A 16 -3.86 19.41 -0.88
N GLY A 17 -3.23 20.51 -0.47
CA GLY A 17 -3.60 21.28 0.74
C GLY A 17 -3.13 20.65 2.06
N ALA A 18 -2.24 19.66 2.03
CA ALA A 18 -1.69 18.99 3.20
C ALA A 18 -0.18 18.73 3.04
N TYR A 19 0.48 18.26 4.09
CA TYR A 19 1.90 17.89 4.04
C TYR A 19 2.18 16.68 4.93
N VAL A 20 3.32 16.02 4.68
CA VAL A 20 3.79 14.87 5.46
C VAL A 20 4.32 15.36 6.82
N LEU A 21 3.77 14.83 7.91
CA LEU A 21 4.24 15.06 9.28
C LEU A 21 5.39 14.12 9.65
N GLY A 22 5.33 12.89 9.15
CA GLY A 22 6.33 11.86 9.42
C GLY A 22 6.10 10.61 8.57
N ALA A 23 7.12 9.77 8.53
CA ALA A 23 7.07 8.45 7.91
C ALA A 23 7.51 7.42 8.95
N TRP A 24 6.85 6.28 8.97
CA TRP A 24 7.26 5.15 9.80
C TRP A 24 8.39 4.38 9.10
N PRO A 25 9.22 3.64 9.84
CA PRO A 25 10.15 2.70 9.22
C PRO A 25 9.41 1.74 8.29
N ARG A 26 9.97 1.47 7.10
CA ARG A 26 9.41 0.47 6.19
C ARG A 26 9.42 -0.90 6.85
N GLU A 27 8.32 -1.62 6.70
CA GLU A 27 8.20 -2.99 7.17
C GLU A 27 7.97 -3.95 6.00
N ILE A 28 8.43 -5.19 6.15
CA ILE A 28 8.01 -6.29 5.29
C ILE A 28 6.96 -7.07 6.03
N ILE A 29 5.78 -7.15 5.42
CA ILE A 29 4.65 -7.86 6.00
C ILE A 29 4.28 -9.04 5.13
N GLU A 30 3.78 -10.07 5.80
CA GLU A 30 3.18 -11.24 5.18
C GLU A 30 1.73 -11.32 5.62
N VAL A 31 0.82 -11.31 4.66
CA VAL A 31 -0.62 -11.43 4.92
C VAL A 31 -1.08 -12.82 4.54
N GLU A 32 -1.54 -13.55 5.54
CA GLU A 32 -2.11 -14.88 5.34
C GLU A 32 -3.45 -14.79 4.59
N VAL A 33 -3.55 -15.54 3.50
CA VAL A 33 -4.79 -15.75 2.75
C VAL A 33 -5.11 -17.24 2.82
N PRO A 34 -6.33 -17.65 3.21
CA PRO A 34 -6.68 -19.06 3.35
C PRO A 34 -6.36 -19.88 2.10
N PHE A 35 -5.72 -21.04 2.30
CA PHE A 35 -5.38 -22.02 1.26
C PHE A 35 -4.40 -21.51 0.18
N GLN A 36 -3.69 -20.42 0.43
CA GLN A 36 -2.68 -19.86 -0.47
C GLN A 36 -1.39 -19.54 0.32
N PRO A 37 -0.22 -19.49 -0.34
CA PRO A 37 0.96 -18.91 0.29
C PRO A 37 0.68 -17.46 0.71
N PRO A 38 1.33 -16.95 1.78
CA PRO A 38 1.14 -15.57 2.22
C PRO A 38 1.49 -14.56 1.12
N THR A 39 0.75 -13.46 1.09
CA THR A 39 1.08 -12.31 0.24
C THR A 39 2.17 -11.51 0.93
N THR A 40 3.35 -11.41 0.32
CA THR A 40 4.49 -10.65 0.86
C THR A 40 4.60 -9.28 0.18
N LEU A 41 4.71 -8.21 0.97
CA LEU A 41 4.86 -6.85 0.46
C LEU A 41 5.71 -5.98 1.39
N ALA A 42 6.23 -4.88 0.84
CA ALA A 42 6.81 -3.78 1.63
C ALA A 42 5.74 -2.73 1.93
N LEU A 43 5.63 -2.35 3.20
CA LEU A 43 4.68 -1.37 3.70
C LEU A 43 5.41 -0.10 4.13
N ASP A 44 5.07 1.01 3.48
CA ASP A 44 5.47 2.35 3.90
C ASP A 44 4.24 3.09 4.42
N ILE A 45 4.35 3.75 5.59
CA ILE A 45 3.26 4.50 6.22
C ILE A 45 3.67 5.95 6.40
N PHE A 46 2.83 6.86 5.92
CA PHE A 46 3.01 8.30 6.04
C PHE A 46 1.88 8.93 6.84
N GLU A 47 2.22 9.75 7.82
CA GLU A 47 1.27 10.56 8.59
C GLU A 47 1.11 11.94 7.94
N ILE A 48 -0.13 12.33 7.65
CA ILE A 48 -0.44 13.56 6.92
C ILE A 48 -1.09 14.59 7.85
N SER A 49 -0.83 15.87 7.61
CA SER A 49 -1.31 17.00 8.43
C SER A 49 -2.83 17.09 8.58
N ASP A 50 -3.59 16.49 7.65
CA ASP A 50 -5.05 16.41 7.68
C ASP A 50 -5.58 15.16 8.41
N LYS A 51 -4.72 14.47 9.16
CA LYS A 51 -4.99 13.27 9.98
C LYS A 51 -5.17 11.99 9.19
N ARG A 52 -4.94 11.98 7.88
CA ARG A 52 -4.85 10.72 7.12
C ARG A 52 -3.54 10.00 7.39
N ARG A 53 -3.58 8.68 7.31
CA ARG A 53 -2.42 7.79 7.16
C ARG A 53 -2.45 7.21 5.76
N ILE A 54 -1.39 7.42 5.00
CA ILE A 54 -1.23 6.85 3.66
C ILE A 54 -0.37 5.60 3.78
N LEU A 55 -0.93 4.46 3.39
CA LEU A 55 -0.30 3.15 3.40
C LEU A 55 0.05 2.79 1.97
N VAL A 56 1.34 2.80 1.66
CA VAL A 56 1.84 2.39 0.34
C VAL A 56 2.30 0.95 0.42
N CYS A 57 1.57 0.07 -0.26
CA CYS A 57 1.83 -1.36 -0.31
C CYS A 57 2.57 -1.67 -1.62
N THR A 58 3.86 -1.96 -1.52
CA THR A 58 4.70 -2.29 -2.67
C THR A 58 4.82 -3.80 -2.82
N GLU A 59 4.34 -4.36 -3.93
CA GLU A 59 4.52 -5.79 -4.19
C GLU A 59 6.00 -6.11 -4.40
N LEU A 60 6.50 -7.14 -3.73
CA LEU A 60 7.88 -7.58 -3.88
C LEU A 60 7.95 -8.73 -4.89
N ALA A 61 9.01 -8.77 -5.69
CA ALA A 61 9.20 -9.85 -6.66
C ALA A 61 9.41 -11.25 -6.02
N CYS A 62 9.66 -11.30 -4.71
CA CYS A 62 9.71 -12.53 -3.93
C CYS A 62 8.33 -13.01 -3.45
N ASN A 63 7.26 -12.25 -3.66
CA ASN A 63 5.90 -12.63 -3.30
C ASN A 63 5.55 -13.98 -3.95
N GLN A 64 5.31 -15.00 -3.11
CA GLN A 64 4.87 -16.32 -3.55
C GLN A 64 3.36 -16.50 -3.42
N GLY A 65 2.69 -15.58 -2.72
CA GLY A 65 1.25 -15.57 -2.57
C GLY A 65 0.55 -14.92 -3.75
N ARG A 66 -0.69 -14.51 -3.50
CA ARG A 66 -1.48 -13.76 -4.47
C ARG A 66 -0.87 -12.37 -4.67
N SER A 67 -0.97 -11.81 -5.87
CA SER A 67 -0.54 -10.43 -6.12
C SER A 67 -1.34 -9.46 -5.26
N ILE A 68 -0.74 -8.33 -4.87
CA ILE A 68 -1.40 -7.38 -3.96
C ILE A 68 -2.72 -6.85 -4.56
N THR A 69 -2.76 -6.65 -5.89
CA THR A 69 -3.98 -6.29 -6.63
C THR A 69 -5.14 -7.23 -6.35
N ASN A 70 -4.89 -8.53 -6.21
CA ASN A 70 -5.96 -9.50 -6.01
C ASN A 70 -6.19 -9.82 -4.51
N SER A 71 -5.41 -9.21 -3.61
CA SER A 71 -5.45 -9.45 -2.16
C SER A 71 -6.09 -8.30 -1.36
N TRP A 72 -6.54 -7.22 -2.01
CA TRP A 72 -6.94 -5.99 -1.32
C TRP A 72 -7.99 -6.12 -0.20
N PRO A 73 -9.09 -6.87 -0.34
CA PRO A 73 -10.02 -7.04 0.78
C PRO A 73 -9.35 -7.63 2.03
N ASP A 74 -8.61 -8.73 1.87
CA ASP A 74 -7.93 -9.42 2.98
C ASP A 74 -6.77 -8.59 3.55
N LEU A 75 -6.02 -7.93 2.66
CA LEU A 75 -4.90 -7.06 3.00
C LEU A 75 -5.37 -5.84 3.79
N ALA A 76 -6.42 -5.17 3.33
CA ALA A 76 -6.98 -4.01 4.02
C ALA A 76 -7.50 -4.38 5.41
N ASP A 77 -8.24 -5.49 5.54
CA ASP A 77 -8.71 -6.00 6.83
C ASP A 77 -7.55 -6.28 7.80
N HIS A 78 -6.48 -6.89 7.30
CA HIS A 78 -5.29 -7.18 8.08
C HIS A 78 -4.62 -5.89 8.58
N LEU A 79 -4.35 -4.96 7.66
CA LEU A 79 -3.69 -3.68 7.97
C LEU A 79 -4.53 -2.80 8.90
N PHE A 80 -5.86 -2.80 8.71
CA PHE A 80 -6.78 -2.09 9.58
C PHE A 80 -6.69 -2.58 11.03
N LYS A 81 -6.70 -3.91 11.24
CA LYS A 81 -6.53 -4.54 12.56
C LYS A 81 -5.14 -4.26 13.14
N LEU A 82 -4.10 -4.39 12.33
CA LEU A 82 -2.70 -4.18 12.74
C LEU A 82 -2.48 -2.76 13.28
N LEU A 83 -3.05 -1.76 12.62
CA LEU A 83 -2.81 -0.35 12.95
C LEU A 83 -3.80 0.22 13.99
N GLY A 84 -4.79 -0.57 14.42
CA GLY A 84 -5.84 -0.14 15.36
C GLY A 84 -6.55 1.15 14.92
N GLY A 85 -6.61 1.42 13.62
CA GLY A 85 -7.00 2.70 13.05
C GLY A 85 -8.51 2.89 12.95
N GLN A 86 -8.94 4.10 12.59
CA GLN A 86 -10.30 4.35 12.10
C GLN A 86 -10.31 4.25 10.57
N GLU A 87 -11.30 3.56 10.00
CA GLU A 87 -11.37 3.25 8.56
C GLU A 87 -11.26 4.52 7.69
N THR A 88 -11.87 5.62 8.13
CA THR A 88 -11.90 6.90 7.41
C THR A 88 -10.56 7.65 7.38
N GLN A 89 -9.58 7.20 8.16
CA GLN A 89 -8.25 7.82 8.24
C GLN A 89 -7.22 7.06 7.40
N LEU A 90 -7.53 5.87 6.90
CA LEU A 90 -6.58 5.05 6.15
C LEU A 90 -6.78 5.24 4.65
N VAL A 91 -5.70 5.58 3.95
CA VAL A 91 -5.64 5.65 2.49
C VAL A 91 -4.70 4.57 2.00
N PHE A 92 -5.21 3.65 1.17
CA PHE A 92 -4.44 2.53 0.65
C PHE A 92 -3.96 2.81 -0.77
N ILE A 93 -2.66 2.62 -0.98
CA ILE A 93 -2.02 2.81 -2.26
C ILE A 93 -1.37 1.49 -2.67
N GLU A 94 -1.75 1.00 -3.84
CA GLU A 94 -1.03 -0.04 -4.55
C GLU A 94 0.18 0.58 -5.25
N HIS A 95 1.35 -0.02 -5.04
CA HIS A 95 2.58 0.45 -5.65
C HIS A 95 3.35 -0.68 -6.31
N TYR A 96 3.79 -0.42 -7.54
CA TYR A 96 4.71 -1.27 -8.28
C TYR A 96 5.90 -0.45 -8.74
N CYS A 97 7.09 -0.99 -8.60
CA CYS A 97 8.33 -0.38 -9.10
C CYS A 97 9.35 -1.48 -9.45
N ALA A 98 10.62 -1.13 -9.67
CA ALA A 98 11.65 -2.08 -10.09
C ALA A 98 11.75 -3.34 -9.19
N VAL A 99 11.63 -3.20 -7.86
CA VAL A 99 11.70 -4.33 -6.92
C VAL A 99 10.52 -5.30 -7.05
N SER A 100 9.41 -4.87 -7.66
CA SER A 100 8.26 -5.74 -7.97
C SER A 100 8.53 -6.68 -9.15
N TYR A 101 9.55 -6.40 -9.98
CA TYR A 101 9.81 -7.12 -11.22
C TYR A 101 11.23 -7.70 -11.32
N ARG A 102 11.86 -8.00 -10.19
CA ARG A 102 13.25 -8.51 -10.10
C ARG A 102 14.24 -7.54 -10.77
N ASP A 103 14.16 -6.28 -10.37
CA ASP A 103 15.07 -5.20 -10.78
C ASP A 103 15.06 -4.87 -12.27
N ARG A 104 13.94 -5.16 -12.96
CA ARG A 104 13.68 -4.56 -14.28
C ARG A 104 13.42 -3.08 -14.07
N GLU A 105 14.14 -2.23 -14.81
CA GLU A 105 13.90 -0.79 -14.80
C GLU A 105 12.49 -0.49 -15.32
N VAL A 106 11.55 -0.36 -14.39
CA VAL A 106 10.19 0.08 -14.65
C VAL A 106 9.90 1.33 -13.83
N PRO A 107 9.17 2.31 -14.39
CA PRO A 107 8.73 3.46 -13.62
C PRO A 107 7.85 3.02 -12.44
N SER A 108 7.94 3.75 -11.32
CA SER A 108 6.98 3.59 -10.23
C SER A 108 5.56 3.91 -10.69
N THR A 109 4.62 3.06 -10.31
CA THR A 109 3.19 3.25 -10.54
C THR A 109 2.45 3.20 -9.22
N TYR A 110 1.56 4.16 -9.02
CA TYR A 110 0.75 4.28 -7.81
C TYR A 110 -0.73 4.26 -8.18
N ASP A 111 -1.50 3.38 -7.56
CA ASP A 111 -2.94 3.28 -7.74
C ASP A 111 -3.62 3.47 -6.38
N LEU A 112 -4.50 4.47 -6.28
CA LEU A 112 -5.37 4.63 -5.13
C LEU A 112 -6.39 3.49 -5.13
N VAL A 113 -6.48 2.78 -4.02
CA VAL A 113 -7.39 1.64 -3.87
C VAL A 113 -8.68 2.13 -3.24
N ASP A 114 -9.78 1.98 -3.98
CA ASP A 114 -11.11 2.38 -3.53
C ASP A 114 -11.76 1.20 -2.81
N LEU A 115 -12.01 1.35 -1.51
CA LEU A 115 -12.59 0.34 -0.65
C LEU A 115 -13.91 0.83 -0.04
N ARG A 116 -14.87 -0.08 0.10
CA ARG A 116 -16.04 0.10 0.96
C ARG A 116 -15.89 -0.76 2.20
N TRP A 117 -16.10 -0.15 3.36
CA TRP A 117 -16.05 -0.83 4.64
C TRP A 117 -17.46 -1.15 5.16
N ILE A 118 -17.66 -2.38 5.62
CA ILE A 118 -18.89 -2.82 6.28
C ILE A 118 -18.50 -3.62 7.52
N SER A 119 -18.73 -3.05 8.69
CA SER A 119 -18.46 -3.70 9.99
C SER A 119 -17.01 -4.18 10.15
N GLY A 120 -16.02 -3.38 9.76
CA GLY A 120 -14.61 -3.75 9.85
C GLY A 120 -14.10 -4.69 8.76
N HIS A 121 -14.90 -4.90 7.70
CA HIS A 121 -14.53 -5.68 6.53
C HIS A 121 -14.51 -4.83 5.27
N ALA A 122 -13.41 -4.88 4.54
CA ALA A 122 -13.20 -4.21 3.28
C ALA A 122 -13.80 -4.99 2.11
N SER A 123 -14.39 -4.25 1.18
CA SER A 123 -14.83 -4.73 -0.12
C SER A 123 -14.24 -3.80 -1.17
N LEU A 124 -13.52 -4.38 -2.13
CA LEU A 124 -12.90 -3.63 -3.21
C LEU A 124 -13.96 -3.05 -4.15
N LEU A 125 -13.86 -1.75 -4.43
CA LEU A 125 -14.68 -1.06 -5.42
C LEU A 125 -13.92 -0.84 -6.73
N GLY A 126 -12.60 -0.63 -6.66
CA GLY A 126 -11.76 -0.40 -7.84
C GLY A 126 -10.45 0.29 -7.50
N TRP A 127 -9.84 0.86 -8.53
CA TRP A 127 -8.59 1.58 -8.44
C TRP A 127 -8.63 2.86 -9.27
N THR A 128 -7.91 3.87 -8.81
CA THR A 128 -7.68 5.11 -9.54
C THR A 128 -6.18 5.34 -9.69
N ARG A 129 -5.69 5.33 -10.94
CA ARG A 129 -4.28 5.61 -11.24
C ARG A 129 -3.89 7.03 -10.84
N LEU A 130 -2.88 7.14 -9.98
CA LEU A 130 -2.29 8.41 -9.60
C LEU A 130 -1.15 8.76 -10.55
N SER A 131 -1.02 10.03 -10.88
CA SER A 131 0.12 10.52 -11.64
C SER A 131 1.35 10.53 -10.74
N SER A 132 2.42 9.87 -11.18
CA SER A 132 3.73 9.95 -10.53
C SER A 132 4.41 11.33 -10.66
N LYS A 133 3.80 12.26 -11.42
CA LYS A 133 4.28 13.64 -11.55
C LYS A 133 3.57 14.53 -10.52
N GLY A 134 4.28 14.87 -9.45
CA GLY A 134 3.97 15.94 -8.51
C GLY A 134 5.16 16.88 -8.43
#